data_AF-A0A3B3Z0J9-F1
#
_entry.id   AF-A0A3B3Z0J9-F1
#
_cell.length_a   1.000
_cell.length_b   1.000
_cell.length_c   1.000
_cell.angle_alpha   90.00
_cell.angle_beta   90.00
_cell.angle_gamma   90.00
#
_symmetry.space_group_name_H-M   'P 1'
#
loop_
_entity.id
_entity.type
_entity.pdbx_description
1 polymer ?
#
loop_
_entity_poly.entity_id
_entity_poly.type
_entity_poly.pdbx_seq_one_letter_code
_entity_poly.pdbx_strand_id
1 'polypeptide(L)'
;MTSSATLLTWSRFGFCASRTASSLCRVLVRPACSRSWSSGVKVRSYLQYVKRKLRPPPTPPYSHVCQVGDPVLRCRAAAVDPAAIAGPEIQRVLVTMMTVMRRLQCVGLSAPQVGVPLRILMLEYPWNLFEAVPPAARRALGLSIQPLRIFLNPELRVLDGSTVLSQEACESISGFSAAVPRFRSVEVSGLNEKGQEVTWQASGWPARILQHEMDHLDGVLFLDRMDSRTFININWQEHNE
;
A
#
# COMPACT_ATOMS: atom_id res chain seq x y z
N MET A 1 -13.98 33.70 -0.48
CA MET A 1 -14.93 32.64 -0.87
C MET A 1 -14.28 31.30 -0.55
N THR A 2 -14.59 30.78 0.63
CA THR A 2 -13.94 29.61 1.23
C THR A 2 -14.53 28.32 0.68
N SER A 3 -13.72 27.54 -0.03
CA SER A 3 -14.10 26.24 -0.58
C SER A 3 -14.04 25.18 0.53
N SER A 4 -15.21 24.65 0.88
CA SER A 4 -15.37 23.59 1.88
C SER A 4 -14.87 22.26 1.31
N ALA A 5 -13.90 21.64 1.99
CA ALA A 5 -13.39 20.32 1.64
C ALA A 5 -14.31 19.24 2.24
N THR A 6 -15.12 18.61 1.41
CA THR A 6 -15.98 17.50 1.79
C THR A 6 -15.13 16.25 2.01
N LEU A 7 -14.94 15.85 3.27
CA LEU A 7 -14.34 14.58 3.66
C LEU A 7 -15.30 13.44 3.30
N LEU A 8 -14.92 12.62 2.33
CA LEU A 8 -15.61 11.37 2.02
C LEU A 8 -14.98 10.25 2.84
N THR A 9 -15.64 9.88 3.93
CA THR A 9 -15.32 8.75 4.79
C THR A 9 -15.66 7.44 4.09
N TRP A 10 -14.71 6.49 4.09
CA TRP A 10 -14.95 5.10 3.71
C TRP A 10 -15.39 4.31 4.94
N SER A 11 -16.66 3.91 4.98
CA SER A 11 -17.10 2.84 5.89
C SER A 11 -18.29 2.11 5.29
N ARG A 12 -18.18 0.76 5.21
CA ARG A 12 -19.25 -0.23 5.48
C ARG A 12 -18.84 -1.63 4.99
N PHE A 13 -18.53 -2.50 5.95
CA PHE A 13 -18.98 -3.89 5.92
C PHE A 13 -19.86 -4.11 7.14
N GLY A 14 -21.11 -4.51 6.89
CA GLY A 14 -22.09 -4.77 7.94
C GLY A 14 -21.95 -6.17 8.53
N PHE A 15 -22.37 -6.31 9.78
CA PHE A 15 -22.87 -7.58 10.29
C PHE A 15 -24.09 -7.35 11.17
N CYS A 16 -25.13 -8.14 10.89
CA CYS A 16 -26.39 -8.22 11.59
C CYS A 16 -26.27 -9.25 12.72
N ALA A 17 -26.69 -8.91 13.93
CA ALA A 17 -27.20 -9.89 14.89
C ALA A 17 -28.08 -9.21 15.95
N SER A 18 -29.32 -9.66 16.01
CA SER A 18 -30.32 -9.36 17.03
C SER A 18 -30.06 -10.16 18.31
N ARG A 19 -30.39 -9.58 19.47
CA ARG A 19 -31.34 -10.13 20.46
C ARG A 19 -31.39 -9.30 21.75
N THR A 20 -32.63 -9.13 22.18
CA THR A 20 -33.15 -8.57 23.43
C THR A 20 -32.74 -9.36 24.68
N ALA A 21 -32.52 -8.70 25.81
CA ALA A 21 -33.26 -8.95 27.07
C ALA A 21 -32.76 -8.07 28.23
N SER A 22 -33.72 -7.69 29.07
CA SER A 22 -33.69 -6.72 30.16
C SER A 22 -33.17 -7.27 31.49
N SER A 23 -32.62 -6.33 32.27
CA SER A 23 -32.72 -6.17 33.74
C SER A 23 -32.44 -7.37 34.66
N LEU A 24 -31.46 -7.21 35.55
CA LEU A 24 -31.70 -6.74 36.93
C LEU A 24 -30.39 -6.74 37.71
N CYS A 25 -30.12 -5.60 38.34
CA CYS A 25 -28.98 -5.34 39.19
C CYS A 25 -29.14 -6.10 40.53
N ARG A 26 -28.16 -6.92 40.90
CA ARG A 26 -27.97 -7.40 42.28
C ARG A 26 -26.51 -7.21 42.66
N VAL A 27 -26.26 -6.19 43.47
CA VAL A 27 -24.99 -5.95 44.17
C VAL A 27 -24.84 -7.02 45.25
N LEU A 28 -23.86 -7.91 45.09
CA LEU A 28 -23.39 -8.80 46.15
C LEU A 28 -21.91 -8.50 46.40
N VAL A 29 -21.63 -7.94 47.57
CA VAL A 29 -20.29 -7.70 48.09
C VAL A 29 -19.77 -8.98 48.74
N ARG A 30 -18.60 -9.47 48.29
CA ARG A 30 -17.55 -10.26 49.02
C ARG A 30 -16.61 -10.94 48.02
N PRO A 31 -15.41 -11.40 48.42
CA PRO A 31 -14.34 -10.76 49.20
C PRO A 31 -13.09 -10.53 48.29
N ALA A 32 -12.04 -9.91 48.84
CA ALA A 32 -10.78 -9.68 48.13
C ALA A 32 -10.18 -11.02 47.63
N CYS A 33 -10.26 -11.26 46.32
CA CYS A 33 -9.60 -12.36 45.64
C CYS A 33 -8.39 -11.80 44.91
N SER A 34 -7.21 -12.31 45.25
CA SER A 34 -5.92 -12.02 44.66
C SER A 34 -5.98 -12.18 43.14
N ARG A 35 -6.11 -11.07 42.41
CA ARG A 35 -5.92 -11.08 40.95
C ARG A 35 -4.44 -11.29 40.68
N SER A 36 -4.06 -12.54 40.47
CA SER A 36 -2.83 -12.84 39.73
C SER A 36 -3.03 -12.24 38.35
N TRP A 37 -2.28 -11.19 38.03
CA TRP A 37 -2.16 -10.70 36.67
C TRP A 37 -1.30 -11.72 35.91
N SER A 38 -1.92 -12.82 35.46
CA SER A 38 -1.35 -13.59 34.37
C SER A 38 -1.44 -12.69 33.15
N SER A 39 -0.36 -11.95 32.89
CA SER A 39 -0.18 -11.23 31.64
C SER A 39 -0.49 -12.23 30.52
N GLY A 40 -1.47 -11.95 29.66
CA GLY A 40 -1.80 -12.75 28.48
C GLY A 40 -0.68 -12.80 27.43
N VAL A 41 0.57 -12.61 27.85
CA VAL A 41 1.77 -12.87 27.10
C VAL A 41 1.79 -14.36 26.82
N LYS A 42 1.36 -14.74 25.62
CA LYS A 42 1.56 -16.08 25.09
C LYS A 42 3.07 -16.36 25.11
N VAL A 43 3.55 -17.04 26.15
CA VAL A 43 4.94 -17.50 26.23
C VAL A 43 5.14 -18.46 25.06
N ARG A 44 5.92 -18.03 24.07
CA ARG A 44 6.23 -18.86 22.90
C ARG A 44 7.04 -20.07 23.36
N SER A 45 6.71 -21.24 22.84
CA SER A 45 7.45 -22.47 23.13
C SER A 45 8.93 -22.29 22.79
N TYR A 46 9.81 -22.69 23.70
CA TYR A 46 11.26 -22.69 23.49
C TYR A 46 11.65 -23.45 22.22
N LEU A 47 10.94 -24.54 21.89
CA LEU A 47 11.14 -25.28 20.65
C LEU A 47 10.73 -24.47 19.40
N GLN A 48 9.66 -23.68 19.47
CA GLN A 48 9.29 -22.77 18.38
C GLN A 48 10.32 -21.64 18.20
N TYR A 49 10.90 -21.16 19.30
CA TYR A 49 12.00 -20.17 19.28
C TYR A 49 13.24 -20.74 18.59
N VAL A 50 13.71 -21.92 19.00
CA VAL A 50 14.87 -22.60 18.39
C VAL A 50 14.59 -22.93 16.92
N LYS A 51 13.41 -23.48 16.60
CA LYS A 51 13.01 -23.77 15.22
C LYS A 51 12.99 -22.52 14.33
N ARG A 52 12.65 -21.35 14.87
CA ARG A 52 12.72 -20.08 14.14
C ARG A 52 14.16 -19.58 13.94
N LYS A 53 15.05 -19.83 14.91
CA LYS A 53 16.49 -19.51 14.79
C LYS A 53 17.22 -20.41 13.80
N LEU A 54 16.72 -21.63 13.59
CA LEU A 54 17.26 -22.59 12.62
C LEU A 54 16.70 -22.42 11.20
N ARG A 55 15.63 -21.64 11.00
CA ARG A 55 15.14 -21.31 9.66
C ARG A 55 16.02 -20.19 9.10
N PRO A 56 16.60 -20.34 7.90
CA PRO A 56 17.26 -19.22 7.24
C PRO A 56 16.25 -18.07 7.11
N PRO A 57 16.69 -16.81 7.25
CA PRO A 57 15.81 -15.69 6.99
C PRO A 57 15.24 -15.82 5.57
N PRO A 58 13.97 -15.48 5.36
CA PRO A 58 13.43 -15.49 4.00
C PRO A 58 14.32 -14.61 3.13
N THR A 59 14.57 -15.06 1.91
CA THR A 59 15.26 -14.28 0.89
C THR A 59 14.22 -13.61 0.00
N PRO A 60 14.46 -12.37 -0.46
CA PRO A 60 13.57 -11.73 -1.42
C PRO A 60 13.50 -12.54 -2.74
N PRO A 61 12.42 -12.40 -3.54
CA PRO A 61 11.27 -11.54 -3.30
C PRO A 61 10.37 -12.05 -2.16
N TYR A 62 10.01 -11.17 -1.25
CA TYR A 62 9.14 -11.48 -0.13
C TYR A 62 7.69 -11.66 -0.56
N SER A 63 7.01 -12.62 0.05
CA SER A 63 5.56 -12.78 -0.10
C SER A 63 4.74 -11.81 0.77
N HIS A 64 5.37 -10.78 1.33
CA HIS A 64 4.78 -9.71 2.13
C HIS A 64 5.46 -8.39 1.76
N VAL A 65 4.87 -7.27 2.18
CA VAL A 65 5.40 -5.93 1.90
C VAL A 65 6.35 -5.49 3.03
N CYS A 66 7.57 -5.12 2.68
CA CYS A 66 8.53 -4.46 3.56
C CYS A 66 7.89 -3.20 4.14
N GLN A 67 8.09 -2.98 5.45
CA GLN A 67 7.56 -1.82 6.15
C GLN A 67 8.65 -0.74 6.30
N VAL A 68 8.22 0.51 6.43
CA VAL A 68 9.10 1.65 6.70
C VAL A 68 10.03 1.36 7.88
N GLY A 69 11.32 1.63 7.67
CA GLY A 69 12.41 1.20 8.55
C GLY A 69 13.28 0.09 7.95
N ASP A 70 12.75 -0.69 7.00
CA ASP A 70 13.57 -1.57 6.15
C ASP A 70 14.44 -0.73 5.21
N PRO A 71 15.79 -0.87 5.21
CA PRO A 71 16.68 -0.05 4.39
C PRO A 71 16.42 -0.18 2.89
N VAL A 72 15.86 -1.30 2.41
CA VAL A 72 15.58 -1.49 0.98
C VAL A 72 14.65 -0.40 0.43
N LEU A 73 13.74 0.13 1.26
CA LEU A 73 12.79 1.18 0.89
C LEU A 73 13.40 2.59 0.82
N ARG A 74 14.66 2.74 1.25
CA ARG A 74 15.40 4.01 1.25
C ARG A 74 16.60 3.99 0.30
N CYS A 75 16.90 2.84 -0.30
CA CYS A 75 17.94 2.70 -1.29
C CYS A 75 17.40 3.04 -2.69
N ARG A 76 18.24 3.70 -3.51
CA ARG A 76 17.96 3.81 -4.94
C ARG A 76 18.10 2.43 -5.58
N ALA A 77 17.04 1.97 -6.24
CA ALA A 77 17.00 0.66 -6.87
C ALA A 77 17.92 0.61 -8.11
N ALA A 78 18.56 -0.54 -8.32
CA ALA A 78 19.44 -0.79 -9.45
C ALA A 78 18.66 -1.09 -10.73
N ALA A 79 19.22 -0.70 -11.88
CA ALA A 79 18.64 -1.06 -13.17
C ALA A 79 18.66 -2.58 -13.39
N VAL A 80 17.62 -3.09 -14.04
CA VAL A 80 17.54 -4.47 -14.52
C VAL A 80 18.31 -4.57 -15.82
N ASP A 81 19.16 -5.60 -15.96
CA ASP A 81 19.77 -5.91 -17.25
C ASP A 81 18.67 -6.36 -18.25
N PRO A 82 18.50 -5.69 -19.41
CA PRO A 82 17.52 -6.09 -20.41
C PRO A 82 17.61 -7.57 -20.84
N ALA A 83 18.82 -8.15 -20.87
CA ALA A 83 19.02 -9.55 -21.22
C ALA A 83 18.47 -10.52 -20.16
N ALA A 84 18.37 -10.07 -18.90
CA ALA A 84 17.89 -10.87 -17.78
C ALA A 84 16.35 -10.84 -17.61
N ILE A 85 15.63 -9.98 -18.33
CA ILE A 85 14.18 -9.78 -18.15
C ILE A 85 13.39 -11.06 -18.40
N ALA A 86 13.72 -11.79 -19.46
CA ALA A 86 13.10 -13.08 -19.77
C ALA A 86 13.61 -14.23 -18.87
N GLY A 87 14.63 -13.96 -18.04
CA GLY A 87 15.24 -14.94 -17.16
C GLY A 87 14.35 -15.34 -15.98
N PRO A 88 14.55 -16.54 -15.42
CA PRO A 88 13.69 -17.09 -14.37
C PRO A 88 13.70 -16.26 -13.07
N GLU A 89 14.78 -15.53 -12.80
CA GLU A 89 14.92 -14.68 -11.62
C GLU A 89 13.96 -13.47 -11.68
N ILE A 90 14.02 -12.69 -12.76
CA ILE A 90 13.14 -11.53 -12.95
C ILE A 90 11.69 -11.96 -13.05
N GLN A 91 11.40 -13.03 -13.79
CA GLN A 91 10.03 -13.56 -13.89
C GLN A 91 9.47 -14.00 -12.52
N ARG A 92 10.31 -14.56 -11.64
CA ARG A 92 9.90 -14.87 -10.25
C ARG A 92 9.56 -13.61 -9.46
N VAL A 93 10.32 -12.52 -9.63
CA VAL A 93 10.04 -11.23 -9.00
C VAL A 93 8.68 -10.70 -9.48
N LEU A 94 8.45 -10.67 -10.80
CA LEU A 94 7.20 -10.19 -11.40
C LEU A 94 5.97 -10.97 -10.91
N VAL A 95 6.04 -12.31 -10.90
CA VAL A 95 4.95 -13.15 -10.39
C VAL A 95 4.69 -12.90 -8.91
N THR A 96 5.75 -12.75 -8.11
CA THR A 96 5.62 -12.49 -6.67
C THR A 96 4.97 -11.13 -6.41
N MET A 97 5.43 -10.08 -7.08
CA MET A 97 4.86 -8.73 -6.98
C MET A 97 3.37 -8.72 -7.37
N MET A 98 3.03 -9.33 -8.52
CA MET A 98 1.62 -9.41 -8.96
C MET A 98 0.75 -10.14 -7.95
N THR A 99 1.26 -11.24 -7.38
CA THR A 99 0.54 -12.02 -6.35
C THR A 99 0.32 -11.19 -5.09
N VAL A 100 1.34 -10.48 -4.62
CA VAL A 100 1.26 -9.62 -3.43
C VAL A 100 0.29 -8.46 -3.68
N MET A 101 0.41 -7.76 -4.79
CA MET A 101 -0.43 -6.61 -5.17
C MET A 101 -1.91 -7.00 -5.18
N ARG A 102 -2.26 -8.08 -5.89
CA ARG A 102 -3.65 -8.55 -5.99
C ARG A 102 -4.19 -9.08 -4.67
N ARG A 103 -3.37 -9.74 -3.86
CA ARG A 103 -3.79 -10.24 -2.54
C ARG A 103 -4.09 -9.09 -1.57
N LEU A 104 -3.32 -8.01 -1.62
CA LEU A 104 -3.54 -6.82 -0.79
C LEU A 104 -4.58 -5.86 -1.40
N GLN A 105 -5.03 -6.11 -2.63
CA GLN A 105 -5.91 -5.22 -3.39
C GLN A 105 -5.35 -3.79 -3.51
N CYS A 106 -4.02 -3.64 -3.48
CA CYS A 106 -3.38 -2.36 -3.75
C CYS A 106 -3.27 -2.14 -5.27
N VAL A 107 -3.21 -0.88 -5.69
CA VAL A 107 -3.33 -0.47 -7.10
C VAL A 107 -1.98 -0.28 -7.80
N GLY A 108 -0.90 -0.31 -7.03
CA GLY A 108 0.48 -0.23 -7.47
C GLY A 108 1.39 -0.98 -6.50
N LEU A 109 2.52 -1.46 -7.02
CA LEU A 109 3.58 -2.06 -6.22
C LEU A 109 4.93 -1.96 -6.93
N SER A 110 5.98 -1.69 -6.17
CA SER A 110 7.37 -1.65 -6.63
C SER A 110 8.21 -2.80 -6.06
N ALA A 111 9.25 -3.22 -6.78
CA ALA A 111 10.13 -4.30 -6.36
C ALA A 111 10.81 -4.07 -4.99
N PRO A 112 11.24 -2.85 -4.63
CA PRO A 112 11.77 -2.58 -3.29
C PRO A 112 10.81 -2.96 -2.17
N GLN A 113 9.50 -2.82 -2.39
CA GLN A 113 8.49 -3.18 -1.39
C GLN A 113 8.39 -4.68 -1.13
N VAL A 114 8.92 -5.54 -2.02
CA VAL A 114 9.07 -6.99 -1.78
C VAL A 114 10.53 -7.37 -1.51
N GLY A 115 11.35 -6.41 -1.08
CA GLY A 115 12.75 -6.62 -0.70
C GLY A 115 13.72 -6.75 -1.87
N VAL A 116 13.30 -6.45 -3.10
CA VAL A 116 14.15 -6.55 -4.29
C VAL A 116 14.58 -5.15 -4.74
N PRO A 117 15.87 -4.78 -4.64
CA PRO A 117 16.35 -3.44 -4.96
C PRO A 117 16.54 -3.24 -6.48
N LEU A 118 15.54 -3.58 -7.28
CA LEU A 118 15.54 -3.43 -8.74
C LEU A 118 14.48 -2.42 -9.21
N ARG A 119 14.76 -1.71 -10.30
CA ARG A 119 13.86 -0.72 -10.90
C ARG A 119 12.71 -1.40 -11.64
N ILE A 120 11.77 -1.94 -10.89
CA ILE A 120 10.57 -2.61 -11.40
C ILE A 120 9.36 -2.08 -10.65
N LEU A 121 8.34 -1.64 -11.38
CA LEU A 121 7.04 -1.30 -10.83
C LEU A 121 5.92 -1.92 -11.64
N MET A 122 4.77 -2.08 -11.01
CA MET A 122 3.53 -2.48 -11.68
C MET A 122 2.34 -1.72 -11.12
N LEU A 123 1.31 -1.63 -11.95
CA LEU A 123 0.06 -0.93 -11.64
C LEU A 123 -1.10 -1.71 -12.26
N GLU A 124 -2.18 -1.86 -11.50
CA GLU A 124 -3.44 -2.41 -11.97
C GLU A 124 -4.58 -1.72 -11.22
N TYR A 125 -5.63 -1.29 -11.94
CA TYR A 125 -6.83 -0.74 -11.34
C TYR A 125 -8.06 -1.49 -11.90
N PRO A 126 -8.44 -2.62 -11.29
CA PRO A 126 -9.49 -3.50 -11.82
C PRO A 126 -10.91 -2.95 -11.59
N TRP A 127 -11.87 -3.53 -12.30
CA TRP A 127 -13.28 -3.11 -12.25
C TRP A 127 -13.88 -3.10 -10.84
N ASN A 128 -13.62 -4.14 -10.03
CA ASN A 128 -14.17 -4.25 -8.67
C ASN A 128 -13.74 -3.09 -7.76
N LEU A 129 -12.49 -2.63 -7.86
CA LEU A 129 -12.02 -1.45 -7.12
C LEU A 129 -12.60 -0.16 -7.70
N PHE A 130 -12.85 -0.10 -9.01
CA PHE A 130 -13.47 1.06 -9.66
C PHE A 130 -14.93 1.20 -9.24
N GLU A 131 -15.67 0.09 -9.22
CA GLU A 131 -17.08 0.04 -8.87
C GLU A 131 -17.33 0.42 -7.40
N ALA A 132 -16.43 0.06 -6.49
CA ALA A 132 -16.53 0.40 -5.06
C ALA A 132 -16.46 1.92 -4.78
N VAL A 133 -15.87 2.72 -5.68
CA VAL A 133 -15.74 4.18 -5.51
C VAL A 133 -17.03 4.87 -5.97
N PRO A 134 -17.60 5.85 -5.24
CA PRO A 134 -18.77 6.60 -5.72
C PRO A 134 -18.52 7.37 -7.03
N PRO A 135 -19.49 7.47 -7.97
CA PRO A 135 -19.27 8.12 -9.27
C PRO A 135 -18.76 9.57 -9.21
N ALA A 136 -19.19 10.34 -8.20
CA ALA A 136 -18.70 11.71 -8.01
C ALA A 136 -17.19 11.74 -7.67
N ALA A 137 -16.74 10.83 -6.80
CA ALA A 137 -15.33 10.69 -6.45
C ALA A 137 -14.50 10.19 -7.64
N ARG A 138 -15.02 9.25 -8.45
CA ARG A 138 -14.34 8.80 -9.68
C ARG A 138 -14.02 9.96 -10.62
N ARG A 139 -15.00 10.85 -10.85
CA ARG A 139 -14.80 12.05 -11.67
C ARG A 139 -13.80 13.02 -11.06
N ALA A 140 -13.93 13.31 -9.76
CA ALA A 140 -13.04 14.25 -9.06
C ALA A 140 -11.58 13.79 -9.07
N LEU A 141 -11.33 12.49 -8.94
CA LEU A 141 -9.98 11.91 -8.92
C LEU A 141 -9.42 11.61 -10.31
N GLY A 142 -10.21 11.74 -11.39
CA GLY A 142 -9.83 11.25 -12.71
C GLY A 142 -9.54 9.74 -12.69
N LEU A 143 -10.36 8.98 -11.96
CA LEU A 143 -10.23 7.54 -11.80
C LEU A 143 -10.65 6.83 -13.10
N SER A 144 -9.88 5.83 -13.52
CA SER A 144 -10.20 4.98 -14.67
C SER A 144 -9.68 3.57 -14.44
N ILE A 145 -10.32 2.59 -15.08
CA ILE A 145 -9.87 1.20 -15.05
C ILE A 145 -8.54 1.11 -15.77
N GLN A 146 -7.58 0.42 -15.17
CA GLN A 146 -6.26 0.20 -15.74
C GLN A 146 -5.97 -1.31 -15.78
N PRO A 147 -5.67 -1.89 -16.95
CA PRO A 147 -5.15 -3.26 -16.99
C PRO A 147 -3.79 -3.31 -16.28
N LEU A 148 -3.34 -4.52 -15.95
CA LEU A 148 -1.99 -4.71 -15.42
C LEU A 148 -0.96 -4.14 -16.40
N ARG A 149 -0.14 -3.21 -15.90
CA ARG A 149 1.02 -2.66 -16.61
C ARG A 149 2.25 -2.91 -15.75
N ILE A 150 3.33 -3.32 -16.39
CA ILE A 150 4.62 -3.59 -15.76
C ILE A 150 5.65 -2.74 -16.47
N PHE A 151 6.48 -2.05 -15.70
CA PHE A 151 7.61 -1.28 -16.22
C PHE A 151 8.89 -1.68 -15.49
N LEU A 152 9.89 -2.05 -16.28
CA LEU A 152 11.25 -2.27 -15.86
C LEU A 152 12.11 -1.11 -16.39
N ASN A 153 13.04 -0.65 -15.56
CA ASN A 153 13.84 0.55 -15.80
C ASN A 153 13.00 1.76 -16.24
N PRO A 154 11.88 2.08 -15.56
CA PRO A 154 11.05 3.18 -15.96
C PRO A 154 11.77 4.53 -15.80
N GLU A 155 11.47 5.43 -16.72
CA GLU A 155 11.74 6.86 -16.68
C GLU A 155 10.40 7.61 -16.75
N LEU A 156 10.26 8.67 -15.95
CA LEU A 156 9.05 9.46 -15.87
C LEU A 156 9.30 10.89 -16.31
N ARG A 157 8.45 11.39 -17.21
CA ARG A 157 8.43 12.77 -17.70
C ARG A 157 7.12 13.45 -17.32
N VAL A 158 7.20 14.65 -16.76
CA VAL A 158 6.01 15.45 -16.44
C VAL A 158 5.46 16.09 -17.72
N LEU A 159 4.15 15.93 -17.97
CA LEU A 159 3.47 16.53 -19.11
C LEU A 159 2.70 17.80 -18.72
N ASP A 160 2.15 17.83 -17.50
CA ASP A 160 1.48 18.99 -16.90
C ASP A 160 2.09 19.25 -15.51
N GLY A 161 2.75 20.40 -15.37
CA GLY A 161 3.40 20.81 -14.12
C GLY A 161 2.43 21.23 -13.00
N SER A 162 1.13 21.33 -13.28
CA SER A 162 0.14 21.60 -12.24
C SER A 162 -0.01 20.41 -11.28
N THR A 163 -0.10 20.71 -9.99
CA THR A 163 -0.22 19.68 -8.95
C THR A 163 -1.65 19.58 -8.42
N VAL A 164 -2.07 18.35 -8.14
CA VAL A 164 -3.34 18.04 -7.46
C VAL A 164 -3.02 17.44 -6.09
N LEU A 165 -3.63 18.00 -5.05
CA LEU A 165 -3.55 17.48 -3.69
C LEU A 165 -4.64 16.42 -3.48
N SER A 166 -4.28 15.22 -3.02
CA SER A 166 -5.23 14.18 -2.65
C SER A 166 -4.63 13.25 -1.61
N GLN A 167 -5.48 12.55 -0.86
CA GLN A 167 -5.04 11.58 0.15
C GLN A 167 -4.36 10.37 -0.52
N GLU A 168 -3.18 10.01 -0.04
CA GLU A 168 -2.43 8.81 -0.41
C GLU A 168 -2.18 7.93 0.82
N ALA A 169 -2.07 6.63 0.58
CA ALA A 169 -1.62 5.63 1.54
C ALA A 169 -0.59 4.71 0.87
N CYS A 170 0.14 3.93 1.65
CA CYS A 170 1.16 3.02 1.15
C CYS A 170 1.15 1.71 1.93
N GLU A 171 1.25 0.58 1.25
CA GLU A 171 1.35 -0.74 1.89
C GLU A 171 2.61 -0.89 2.76
N SER A 172 3.66 -0.10 2.50
CA SER A 172 4.87 -0.06 3.32
C SER A 172 4.74 0.82 4.57
N ILE A 173 3.64 1.57 4.73
CA ILE A 173 3.35 2.42 5.89
C ILE A 173 1.92 2.10 6.34
N SER A 174 1.76 0.88 6.86
CA SER A 174 0.46 0.33 7.21
C SER A 174 -0.29 1.20 8.23
N GLY A 175 -1.56 1.49 7.95
CA GLY A 175 -2.48 2.16 8.89
C GLY A 175 -2.46 3.68 8.85
N PHE A 176 -1.71 4.29 7.93
CA PHE A 176 -1.63 5.76 7.83
C PHE A 176 -1.86 6.27 6.41
N SER A 177 -2.34 7.51 6.33
CA SER A 177 -2.50 8.23 5.06
C SER A 177 -2.22 9.72 5.25
N ALA A 178 -1.89 10.42 4.18
CA ALA A 178 -1.75 11.88 4.17
C ALA A 178 -2.00 12.47 2.79
N ALA A 179 -2.25 13.77 2.72
CA ALA A 179 -2.45 14.48 1.48
C ALA A 179 -1.09 14.74 0.82
N VAL A 180 -0.95 14.32 -0.45
CA VAL A 180 0.31 14.43 -1.19
C VAL A 180 0.06 15.17 -2.51
N PRO A 181 0.84 16.22 -2.82
CA PRO A 181 0.76 16.89 -4.11
C PRO A 181 1.41 16.02 -5.19
N ARG A 182 0.71 15.82 -6.33
CA ARG A 182 1.21 15.08 -7.50
C ARG A 182 0.94 15.83 -8.78
N PHE A 183 1.80 15.70 -9.77
CA PHE A 183 1.57 16.24 -11.09
C PHE A 183 0.31 15.64 -11.71
N ARG A 184 -0.47 16.47 -12.41
CA ARG A 184 -1.76 16.06 -12.99
C ARG A 184 -1.59 15.01 -14.09
N SER A 185 -0.55 15.13 -14.91
CA SER A 185 -0.27 14.20 -16.00
C SER A 185 1.23 13.97 -16.18
N VAL A 186 1.56 12.73 -16.51
CA VAL A 186 2.92 12.23 -16.67
C VAL A 186 2.97 11.24 -17.83
N GLU A 187 4.14 11.07 -18.40
CA GLU A 187 4.48 9.99 -19.30
C GLU A 187 5.50 9.09 -18.62
N VAL A 188 5.30 7.78 -18.69
CA VAL A 188 6.28 6.79 -18.28
C VAL A 188 6.75 6.01 -19.50
N SER A 189 8.04 5.79 -19.61
CA SER A 189 8.68 4.96 -20.63
C SER A 189 9.61 3.94 -19.96
N GLY A 190 9.74 2.75 -20.53
CA GLY A 190 10.60 1.71 -20.00
C GLY A 190 10.43 0.40 -20.78
N LEU A 191 10.80 -0.72 -20.16
CA LEU A 191 10.64 -2.05 -20.73
C LEU A 191 9.46 -2.79 -20.09
N ASN A 192 8.74 -3.59 -20.87
CA ASN A 192 7.69 -4.48 -20.34
C ASN A 192 8.26 -5.83 -19.87
N GLU A 193 7.40 -6.75 -19.41
CA GLU A 193 7.77 -8.07 -18.92
C GLU A 193 8.46 -8.99 -19.95
N LYS A 194 8.42 -8.59 -21.23
CA LYS A 194 9.08 -9.27 -22.36
C LYS A 194 10.34 -8.55 -22.83
N GLY A 195 10.74 -7.47 -22.16
CA GLY A 195 11.88 -6.64 -22.53
C GLY A 195 11.64 -5.73 -23.73
N GLN A 196 10.38 -5.47 -24.09
CA GLN A 196 10.02 -4.57 -25.20
C GLN A 196 9.81 -3.15 -24.67
N GLU A 197 10.25 -2.16 -25.44
CA GLU A 197 10.02 -0.75 -25.11
C GLU A 197 8.52 -0.41 -25.13
N VAL A 198 8.09 0.27 -24.08
CA VAL A 198 6.70 0.73 -23.92
C VAL A 198 6.69 2.14 -23.36
N THR A 199 5.76 2.95 -23.87
CA THR A 199 5.51 4.32 -23.39
C THR A 199 4.03 4.48 -23.10
N TRP A 200 3.70 5.18 -22.02
CA TRP A 200 2.32 5.41 -21.61
C TRP A 200 2.15 6.79 -20.98
N GLN A 201 1.22 7.56 -21.52
CA GLN A 201 0.76 8.82 -20.92
C GLN A 201 -0.44 8.58 -20.02
N ALA A 202 -0.34 9.05 -18.78
CA ALA A 202 -1.36 8.92 -17.76
C ALA A 202 -1.75 10.30 -17.21
N SER A 203 -3.01 10.44 -16.81
CA SER A 203 -3.53 11.64 -16.16
C SER A 203 -4.46 11.25 -15.02
N GLY A 204 -4.64 12.12 -14.03
CA GLY A 204 -5.52 11.85 -12.89
C GLY A 204 -4.96 10.77 -11.97
N TRP A 205 -5.81 9.88 -11.46
CA TRP A 205 -5.41 8.87 -10.49
C TRP A 205 -4.31 7.91 -10.98
N PRO A 206 -4.33 7.39 -12.23
CA PRO A 206 -3.23 6.60 -12.76
C PRO A 206 -1.87 7.33 -12.77
N ALA A 207 -1.85 8.64 -13.05
CA ALA A 207 -0.62 9.43 -12.99
C ALA A 207 -0.08 9.54 -11.56
N ARG A 208 -0.98 9.66 -10.56
CA ARG A 208 -0.62 9.66 -9.14
C ARG A 208 0.01 8.33 -8.73
N ILE A 209 -0.60 7.20 -9.09
CA ILE A 209 -0.06 5.88 -8.76
C ILE A 209 1.32 5.70 -9.40
N LEU A 210 1.50 6.06 -10.68
CA LEU A 210 2.82 5.99 -11.32
C LEU A 210 3.88 6.80 -10.58
N GLN A 211 3.58 8.04 -10.20
CA GLN A 211 4.52 8.87 -9.44
C GLN A 211 4.85 8.25 -8.07
N HIS A 212 3.87 7.65 -7.39
CA HIS A 212 4.09 6.94 -6.13
C HIS A 212 5.00 5.73 -6.30
N GLU A 213 4.76 4.89 -7.31
CA GLU A 213 5.59 3.71 -7.55
C GLU A 213 6.99 4.07 -8.07
N MET A 214 7.11 5.15 -8.84
CA MET A 214 8.40 5.69 -9.26
C MET A 214 9.25 6.19 -8.09
N ASP A 215 8.63 6.88 -7.12
CA ASP A 215 9.32 7.35 -5.92
C ASP A 215 9.98 6.20 -5.15
N HIS A 216 9.31 5.05 -5.01
CA HIS A 216 9.88 3.87 -4.34
C HIS A 216 11.17 3.38 -5.01
N LEU A 217 11.29 3.52 -6.34
CA LEU A 217 12.51 3.11 -7.06
C LEU A 217 13.71 4.02 -6.75
N ASP A 218 13.45 5.22 -6.23
CA ASP A 218 14.48 6.18 -5.83
C ASP A 218 14.57 6.32 -4.29
N GLY A 219 13.95 5.41 -3.53
CA GLY A 219 14.01 5.39 -2.06
C GLY A 219 13.17 6.48 -1.38
N VAL A 220 12.23 7.07 -2.12
CA VAL A 220 11.33 8.13 -1.66
C VAL A 220 9.99 7.51 -1.28
N LEU A 221 9.47 7.90 -0.13
CA LEU A 221 8.15 7.50 0.36
C LEU A 221 7.22 8.71 0.35
N PHE A 222 5.90 8.47 0.37
CA PHE A 222 4.93 9.58 0.40
C PHE A 222 5.10 10.51 1.63
N LEU A 223 5.68 9.99 2.72
CA LEU A 223 6.02 10.77 3.92
C LEU A 223 6.97 11.92 3.63
N ASP A 224 7.82 11.80 2.60
CA ASP A 224 8.80 12.82 2.25
C ASP A 224 8.19 13.94 1.39
N ARG A 225 6.95 13.76 0.93
CA ARG A 225 6.22 14.70 0.05
C ARG A 225 4.91 15.22 0.63
N MET A 226 4.38 14.59 1.67
CA MET A 226 3.05 14.89 2.21
C MET A 226 2.95 16.28 2.85
N ASP A 227 1.73 16.83 2.89
CA ASP A 227 1.37 17.82 3.89
C ASP A 227 1.26 17.14 5.26
N SER A 228 2.25 17.34 6.11
CA SER A 228 2.37 16.65 7.39
C SER A 228 1.19 16.89 8.33
N ARG A 229 0.46 18.00 8.19
CA ARG A 229 -0.73 18.29 9.03
C ARG A 229 -1.94 17.42 8.68
N THR A 230 -1.89 16.77 7.52
CA THR A 230 -2.95 15.87 7.04
C THR A 230 -2.63 14.40 7.29
N PHE A 231 -1.51 14.10 7.96
CA PHE A 231 -1.13 12.74 8.34
C PHE A 231 -2.08 12.19 9.41
N ILE A 232 -2.80 11.12 9.07
CA ILE A 232 -3.81 10.52 9.92
C ILE A 232 -3.64 9.01 10.03
N ASN A 233 -4.05 8.45 11.17
CA ASN A 233 -4.35 7.03 11.28
C ASN A 233 -5.70 6.77 10.59
N ILE A 234 -5.74 5.80 9.68
CA ILE A 234 -6.95 5.52 8.88
C ILE A 234 -8.13 5.00 9.73
N ASN A 235 -7.84 4.46 10.93
CA ASN A 235 -8.82 3.95 11.88
C ASN A 235 -9.07 4.93 13.04
N TRP A 236 -8.63 6.20 12.95
CA TRP A 236 -8.78 7.16 14.05
C TRP A 236 -10.25 7.34 14.47
N GLN A 237 -11.21 7.25 13.55
CA GLN A 237 -12.64 7.34 13.88
C GLN A 237 -13.07 6.18 14.79
N GLU A 238 -12.72 4.94 14.45
CA GLU A 238 -13.05 3.74 15.24
C GLU A 238 -12.42 3.76 16.65
N HIS A 239 -11.32 4.48 16.84
CA HIS A 239 -10.66 4.61 18.15
C HIS A 239 -11.31 5.64 19.08
N ASN A 240 -12.08 6.59 18.55
CA ASN A 240 -12.70 7.67 19.32
C ASN A 240 -14.23 7.55 19.44
N GLU A 241 -14.82 6.55 18.79
CA GLU A 241 -16.20 6.09 19.02
C GLU A 241 -16.28 5.19 20.26
#